data_AF-A0A812LL14-F1
#
_entry.id   AF-A0A812LL14-F1
#
_cell.length_a   1.000
_cell.length_b   1.000
_cell.length_c   1.000
_cell.angle_alpha   90.00
_cell.angle_beta   90.00
_cell.angle_gamma   90.00
#
_symmetry.space_group_name_H-M   'P 1'
#
loop_
_entity.id
_entity.type
_entity.pdbx_description
1 polymer ?
#
loop_
_entity_poly.entity_id
_entity_poly.type
_entity_poly.pdbx_seq_one_letter_code
_entity_poly.pdbx_strand_id
1 'polypeptide(L)'
;MCNALYNARSEAERAQAHQTLLPLVQNPQCMPQLQFVLAHTSSPHALIFAATGLMKLITSHWTSVSDHQKEEMRSFLLDYLAKNGPDLYRSAPMGVSPVVRLLCR
;
A
#
# COMPACT_ATOMS: atom_id res chain seq x y z
N MET A 1 -3.61 -2.72 14.17
CA MET A 1 -2.58 -3.63 13.59
C MET A 1 -1.47 -2.86 12.87
N CYS A 2 -1.75 -2.02 11.86
CA CYS A 2 -0.69 -1.20 11.24
C CYS A 2 0.03 -0.30 12.25
N ASN A 3 -0.70 0.34 13.18
CA ASN A 3 -0.07 1.12 14.26
C ASN A 3 0.87 0.27 15.14
N ALA A 4 0.53 -0.99 15.41
CA ALA A 4 1.39 -1.90 16.18
C ALA A 4 2.63 -2.32 15.38
N LEU A 5 2.51 -2.44 14.05
CA LEU A 5 3.67 -2.71 13.18
C LEU A 5 4.73 -1.60 13.27
N TYR A 6 4.31 -0.33 13.38
CA TYR A 6 5.23 0.81 13.37
C TYR A 6 5.58 1.35 14.77
N ASN A 7 4.70 1.20 15.77
CA ASN A 7 4.84 1.86 17.07
C ASN A 7 4.77 0.91 18.29
N ALA A 8 4.64 -0.40 18.10
CA ALA A 8 4.62 -1.31 19.26
C ALA A 8 5.98 -1.30 19.98
N ARG A 9 5.93 -1.19 21.32
CA ARG A 9 7.11 -1.31 22.20
C ARG A 9 7.46 -2.78 22.48
N SER A 10 6.48 -3.67 22.34
CA SER A 10 6.64 -5.12 22.50
C SER A 10 6.97 -5.76 21.16
N GLU A 11 8.05 -6.53 21.11
CA GLU A 11 8.43 -7.29 19.93
C GLU A 11 7.38 -8.34 19.56
N ALA A 12 6.69 -8.92 20.55
CA ALA A 12 5.61 -9.87 20.34
C ALA A 12 4.40 -9.24 19.62
N GLU A 13 4.00 -8.02 20.01
CA GLU A 13 2.91 -7.29 19.35
C GLU A 13 3.26 -6.90 17.91
N ARG A 14 4.52 -6.49 17.69
CA ARG A 14 5.02 -6.19 16.35
C ARG A 14 5.07 -7.44 15.47
N ALA A 15 5.53 -8.57 16.02
CA ALA A 15 5.58 -9.85 15.32
C ALA A 15 4.18 -10.35 14.96
N GLN A 16 3.21 -10.25 15.87
CA GLN A 16 1.82 -10.62 15.62
C GLN A 16 1.16 -9.74 14.55
N ALA A 17 1.38 -8.42 14.63
CA ALA A 17 0.90 -7.49 13.59
C ALA A 17 1.53 -7.83 12.24
N HIS A 18 2.83 -8.13 12.20
CA HIS A 18 3.52 -8.55 10.99
C HIS A 18 2.94 -9.84 10.43
N GLN A 19 2.76 -10.88 11.25
CA GLN A 19 2.24 -12.18 10.83
C GLN A 19 0.83 -12.08 10.23
N THR A 20 0.02 -11.15 10.73
CA THR A 20 -1.34 -10.92 10.21
C THR A 20 -1.33 -10.10 8.92
N LEU A 21 -0.43 -9.13 8.79
CA LEU A 21 -0.37 -8.22 7.66
C LEU A 21 0.47 -8.75 6.49
N LEU A 22 1.39 -9.68 6.74
CA LEU A 22 2.30 -10.25 5.75
C LEU A 22 1.59 -10.92 4.56
N PRO A 23 0.51 -11.72 4.75
CA PRO A 23 -0.21 -12.32 3.63
C PRO A 23 -0.74 -11.29 2.63
N LEU A 24 -1.16 -10.12 3.10
CA LEU A 24 -1.71 -9.04 2.27
C LEU A 24 -0.68 -8.44 1.31
N VAL A 25 0.61 -8.54 1.64
CA VAL A 25 1.70 -7.93 0.83
C VAL A 25 2.56 -8.97 0.11
N GLN A 26 2.20 -10.25 0.18
CA GLN A 26 2.87 -11.35 -0.52
C GLN A 26 1.98 -12.01 -1.59
N ASN A 27 0.66 -11.96 -1.43
CA ASN A 27 -0.29 -12.54 -2.38
C ASN A 27 -0.81 -11.47 -3.37
N PRO A 28 -0.57 -11.60 -4.68
CA PRO A 28 -1.06 -10.63 -5.67
C PRO A 28 -2.60 -10.56 -5.74
N GLN A 29 -3.32 -11.59 -5.29
CA GLN A 29 -4.78 -11.57 -5.16
C GLN A 29 -5.27 -10.58 -4.09
N CYS A 30 -4.39 -10.13 -3.20
CA CYS A 30 -4.70 -9.11 -2.19
C CYS A 30 -4.59 -7.68 -2.71
N MET A 31 -4.21 -7.47 -3.98
CA MET A 31 -4.09 -6.12 -4.56
C MET A 31 -5.37 -5.27 -4.40
N PRO A 32 -6.59 -5.78 -4.69
CA PRO A 32 -7.82 -4.99 -4.50
C PRO A 32 -8.05 -4.58 -3.05
N GLN A 33 -7.61 -5.40 -2.09
CA GLN A 33 -7.75 -5.10 -0.66
C GLN A 33 -6.82 -3.95 -0.26
N LEU A 34 -5.59 -3.93 -0.78
CA LEU A 34 -4.67 -2.82 -0.52
C LEU A 34 -5.13 -1.52 -1.21
N GLN A 35 -5.68 -1.61 -2.42
CA GLN A 35 -6.31 -0.46 -3.10
C GLN A 35 -7.49 0.08 -2.28
N PHE A 36 -8.34 -0.82 -1.78
CA PHE A 36 -9.46 -0.44 -0.92
C PHE A 36 -8.99 0.27 0.35
N VAL A 37 -7.98 -0.28 1.05
CA VAL A 37 -7.41 0.36 2.24
C VAL A 37 -6.86 1.74 1.90
N LEU A 38 -6.09 1.87 0.81
CA LEU A 38 -5.51 3.14 0.39
C LEU A 38 -6.60 4.19 0.12
N ALA A 39 -7.72 3.81 -0.51
CA ALA A 39 -8.79 4.72 -0.87
C ALA A 39 -9.70 5.15 0.31
N HIS A 40 -9.80 4.37 1.38
CA HIS A 40 -10.81 4.59 2.43
C HIS A 40 -10.23 4.86 3.82
N THR A 41 -8.92 4.72 4.01
CA THR A 41 -8.30 4.96 5.32
C THR A 41 -7.77 6.38 5.45
N SER A 42 -7.93 6.96 6.64
CA SER A 42 -7.25 8.20 7.06
C SER A 42 -6.08 7.94 8.00
N SER A 43 -5.81 6.67 8.35
CA SER A 43 -4.72 6.31 9.26
C SER A 43 -3.37 6.39 8.53
N PRO A 44 -2.41 7.22 8.98
CA PRO A 44 -1.11 7.36 8.33
C PRO A 44 -0.37 6.03 8.16
N HIS A 45 -0.39 5.19 9.20
CA HIS A 45 0.25 3.88 9.17
C HIS A 45 -0.43 2.90 8.21
N ALA A 46 -1.76 3.00 8.04
CA ALA A 46 -2.47 2.18 7.07
C ALA A 46 -2.22 2.66 5.63
N LEU A 47 -2.13 3.98 5.41
CA LEU A 47 -1.76 4.57 4.13
C LEU A 47 -0.35 4.13 3.70
N ILE A 48 0.63 4.25 4.60
CA ILE A 48 2.02 3.81 4.34
C ILE A 48 2.05 2.30 4.05
N PHE A 49 1.35 1.50 4.86
CA PHE A 49 1.30 0.06 4.67
C PHE A 49 0.69 -0.33 3.31
N ALA A 50 -0.46 0.25 2.95
CA ALA A 50 -1.13 -0.04 1.70
C ALA A 50 -0.29 0.39 0.48
N ALA A 51 0.27 1.60 0.51
CA ALA A 51 1.14 2.10 -0.54
C ALA A 51 2.40 1.24 -0.73
N THR A 52 3.09 0.91 0.37
CA THR A 52 4.30 0.07 0.33
C THR A 52 3.98 -1.37 -0.07
N GLY A 53 2.84 -1.90 0.40
CA GLY A 53 2.36 -3.23 0.06
C GLY A 53 2.02 -3.38 -1.41
N LEU A 54 1.33 -2.39 -2.01
CA LEU A 54 1.05 -2.35 -3.44
C LEU A 54 2.35 -2.33 -4.24
N MET A 55 3.30 -1.48 -3.86
CA MET A 55 4.60 -1.40 -4.53
C MET A 55 5.32 -2.75 -4.47
N LYS A 56 5.33 -3.40 -3.31
CA LYS A 56 5.96 -4.70 -3.12
C LYS A 56 5.30 -5.78 -3.97
N LEU A 57 3.97 -5.93 -3.92
CA LEU A 57 3.24 -6.93 -4.69
C LEU A 57 3.54 -6.81 -6.19
N ILE A 58 3.44 -5.59 -6.71
CA ILE A 58 3.60 -5.32 -8.13
C ILE A 58 5.06 -5.46 -8.55
N THR A 59 6.01 -5.10 -7.69
CA THR A 59 7.44 -5.29 -7.99
C THR A 59 7.79 -6.78 -8.01
N SER A 60 7.28 -7.57 -7.06
CA SER A 60 7.57 -9.00 -6.93
C SER A 60 6.87 -9.86 -7.98
N HIS A 61 5.69 -9.45 -8.45
CA HIS A 61 4.86 -10.23 -9.38
C HIS A 61 4.69 -9.56 -10.74
N TRP A 62 5.54 -8.59 -11.10
CA TRP A 62 5.40 -7.73 -12.28
C TRP A 62 5.16 -8.50 -13.59
N THR A 63 5.88 -9.60 -13.77
CA THR A 63 5.81 -10.45 -14.96
C THR A 63 4.56 -11.31 -15.02
N SER A 64 3.88 -11.51 -13.89
CA SER A 64 2.66 -12.30 -13.76
C SER A 64 1.39 -11.45 -13.83
N VAL A 65 1.51 -10.13 -13.69
CA VAL A 65 0.39 -9.18 -13.82
C VAL A 65 0.19 -8.85 -15.31
N SER A 66 -1.06 -8.94 -15.80
CA SER A 66 -1.37 -8.62 -17.19
C SER A 66 -1.26 -7.12 -17.46
N ASP A 67 -1.08 -6.74 -18.72
CA ASP A 67 -0.96 -5.31 -19.08
C ASP A 67 -2.24 -4.52 -18.76
N HIS A 68 -3.42 -5.14 -18.91
CA HIS A 68 -4.70 -4.57 -18.48
C HIS A 68 -4.71 -4.27 -16.97
N GLN A 69 -4.28 -5.23 -16.13
CA GLN A 69 -4.21 -5.02 -14.69
C GLN A 69 -3.22 -3.92 -14.30
N LYS A 70 -2.11 -3.78 -15.03
CA LYS A 70 -1.17 -2.68 -14.83
C LYS A 70 -1.81 -1.34 -15.18
N GLU A 71 -2.57 -1.28 -16.26
CA GLU A 71 -3.29 -0.06 -16.69
C GLU A 71 -4.37 0.35 -15.68
N GLU A 72 -5.23 -0.58 -15.27
CA GLU A 72 -6.24 -0.34 -14.22
C GLU A 72 -5.62 0.17 -12.92
N MET A 73 -4.48 -0.42 -12.54
CA MET A 73 -3.74 -0.03 -11.36
C MET A 73 -3.16 1.39 -11.48
N ARG A 74 -2.62 1.78 -12.64
CA ARG A 74 -2.16 3.15 -12.89
C ARG A 74 -3.30 4.14 -12.86
N SER A 75 -4.42 3.84 -13.52
CA SER A 75 -5.63 4.68 -13.51
C SER A 75 -6.14 4.89 -12.09
N PHE A 76 -6.23 3.82 -11.30
CA PHE A 76 -6.59 3.92 -9.88
C PHE A 76 -5.64 4.83 -9.08
N LEU A 77 -4.32 4.68 -9.24
CA LEU A 77 -3.34 5.48 -8.51
C LEU A 77 -3.36 6.96 -8.94
N LEU A 78 -3.58 7.24 -10.22
CA LEU A 78 -3.75 8.60 -10.73
C LEU A 78 -5.00 9.25 -10.13
N ASP A 79 -6.15 8.57 -10.18
CA ASP A 79 -7.39 9.05 -9.58
C ASP A 79 -7.27 9.27 -8.08
N TYR A 80 -6.57 8.35 -7.40
CA TYR A 80 -6.32 8.44 -5.97
C TYR A 80 -5.46 9.66 -5.63
N LEU A 81 -4.35 9.90 -6.35
CA LEU A 81 -3.51 11.07 -6.13
C LEU A 81 -4.23 12.38 -6.48
N ALA A 82 -5.05 12.39 -7.51
CA ALA A 82 -5.84 13.56 -7.89
C ALA A 82 -6.79 13.99 -6.76
N LYS A 83 -7.37 13.01 -6.04
CA LYS A 83 -8.32 13.26 -4.93
C LYS A 83 -7.64 13.48 -3.59
N ASN A 84 -6.62 12.68 -3.27
CA ASN A 84 -6.06 12.55 -1.92
C ASN A 84 -4.58 12.93 -1.82
N GLY A 85 -3.94 13.36 -2.92
CA GLY A 85 -2.49 13.63 -2.97
C GLY A 85 -1.99 14.60 -1.88
N PRO A 86 -2.60 15.78 -1.70
CA PRO A 86 -2.21 16.72 -0.65
C PRO A 86 -2.34 16.14 0.76
N ASP A 87 -3.34 15.30 1.00
CA ASP A 87 -3.60 14.71 2.32
C ASP A 87 -2.68 13.53 2.59
N LEU A 88 -2.37 12.73 1.56
CA LEU A 88 -1.34 11.70 1.64
C LEU A 88 0.02 12.32 1.98
N TYR A 89 0.40 13.41 1.32
CA TYR A 89 1.67 14.09 1.60
C TYR A 89 1.73 14.64 3.03
N ARG A 90 0.65 15.26 3.51
CA ARG A 90 0.58 15.84 4.86
C ARG A 90 0.54 14.80 5.97
N SER A 91 -0.26 13.75 5.80
CA SER A 91 -0.51 12.75 6.85
C SER A 91 0.48 11.59 6.83
N ALA A 92 0.96 11.19 5.64
CA ALA A 92 1.75 10.00 5.41
C ALA A 92 2.80 10.23 4.30
N PRO A 93 3.76 11.14 4.49
CA PRO A 93 4.73 11.52 3.44
C PRO A 93 5.53 10.31 2.90
N MET A 94 5.79 9.32 3.76
CA MET A 94 6.47 8.07 3.37
C MET A 94 5.65 7.20 2.41
N GLY A 95 4.33 7.37 2.36
CA GLY A 95 3.44 6.67 1.43
C GLY A 95 3.44 7.28 0.02
N VAL A 96 3.92 8.51 -0.16
CA VAL A 96 3.95 9.18 -1.47
C VAL A 96 4.94 8.51 -2.41
N SER A 97 6.15 8.23 -1.93
CA SER A 97 7.22 7.68 -2.78
C SER A 97 6.85 6.32 -3.40
N PRO A 98 6.27 5.34 -2.67
CA PRO A 98 5.79 4.11 -3.28
C PRO A 98 4.72 4.31 -4.36
N VAL A 99 3.77 5.23 -4.14
CA VAL A 99 2.70 5.51 -5.10
C VAL A 99 3.27 6.15 -6.38
N VAL A 100 4.16 7.14 -6.24
CA VAL A 100 4.79 7.78 -7.41
C VAL A 100 5.65 6.78 -8.19
N ARG A 101 6.43 5.92 -7.51
CA ARG A 101 7.23 4.89 -8.19
C ARG A 101 6.39 3.90 -8.97
N LEU A 102 5.19 3.56 -8.49
CA LEU A 102 4.28 2.68 -9.23
C LEU A 102 3.75 3.32 -10.51
N LEU A 103 3.55 4.64 -10.51
CA LEU A 103 3.10 5.37 -11.70
C LEU A 103 4.20 5.56 -12.74
N CYS A 104 5.45 5.77 -12.30
CA CYS A 104 6.58 6.05 -13.18
C CYS A 104 7.27 4.79 -13.73
N ARG A 105 6.75 3.60 -13.46
CA ARG A 105 7.32 2.30 -13.88
C ARG A 105 6.55 1.73 -15.05
#